data_AF-A0A3L7NU21-F1
#
_entry.id   AF-A0A3L7NU21-F1
#
_cell.length_a   1.000
_cell.length_b   1.000
_cell.length_c   1.000
_cell.angle_alpha   90.00
_cell.angle_beta   90.00
_cell.angle_gamma   90.00
#
_symmetry.space_group_name_H-M   'P 1'
#
loop_
_entity.id
_entity.type
_entity.pdbx_description
1 polymer ?
#
loop_
_entity_poly.entity_id
_entity_poly.type
_entity_poly.pdbx_seq_one_letter_code
_entity_poly.pdbx_strand_id
1 'polypeptide(L)'
;MRLLLSLLLALAGGAQAGTGEPRPLPDDVQEFVADPVPESMPDTFKDFKVTAKDFTAILRGYVEVDKPRWLHRTSHVAFGDRTGHVILEEGENIRWLVRPGGLAWLEFPGGEKISLVCGETKP
;
A
#
# COMPACT_ATOMS: atom_id res chain seq x y z
N MET A 1 28.88 57.35 -3.89
CA MET A 1 27.84 56.85 -4.81
C MET A 1 28.38 55.58 -5.46
N ARG A 2 27.55 54.52 -5.53
CA ARG A 2 27.81 53.14 -6.04
C ARG A 2 28.50 52.19 -5.06
N LEU A 3 28.03 50.97 -4.80
CA LEU A 3 26.71 50.32 -4.78
C LEU A 3 27.03 48.96 -4.13
N LEU A 4 26.27 48.56 -3.11
CA LEU A 4 26.47 47.31 -2.37
C LEU A 4 26.36 46.10 -3.30
N LEU A 5 27.33 45.19 -3.22
CA LEU A 5 27.28 43.86 -3.80
C LEU A 5 26.43 42.98 -2.87
N SER A 6 25.15 42.81 -3.19
CA SER A 6 24.28 41.81 -2.57
C SER A 6 24.26 40.58 -3.48
N LEU A 7 25.13 39.61 -3.22
CA LEU A 7 25.03 38.30 -3.84
C LEU A 7 24.10 37.45 -2.99
N LEU A 8 22.86 37.31 -3.45
CA LEU A 8 21.84 36.43 -2.88
C LEU A 8 22.36 35.00 -2.83
N LEU A 9 22.45 34.48 -1.60
CA LEU A 9 22.63 33.07 -1.31
C LEU A 9 21.40 32.32 -1.85
N ALA A 10 21.60 31.51 -2.89
CA ALA A 10 20.59 30.60 -3.38
C ALA A 10 20.31 29.56 -2.28
N LEU A 11 19.18 29.74 -1.58
CA LEU A 11 18.50 28.68 -0.84
C LEU A 11 18.08 27.63 -1.87
N ALA A 12 18.96 26.66 -2.12
CA ALA A 12 18.59 25.41 -2.74
C ALA A 12 17.66 24.68 -1.76
N GLY A 13 16.36 24.99 -1.89
CA GLY A 13 15.28 24.19 -1.35
C GLY A 13 15.32 22.82 -1.99
N GLY A 14 16.13 21.93 -1.43
CA GLY A 14 15.94 20.49 -1.56
C GLY A 14 14.80 20.12 -0.63
N ALA A 15 13.57 20.20 -1.12
CA ALA A 15 12.47 19.47 -0.52
C ALA A 15 12.89 18.00 -0.48
N GLN A 16 13.18 17.48 0.70
CA GLN A 16 13.15 16.03 0.94
C GLN A 16 11.70 15.60 0.73
N ALA A 17 11.33 15.32 -0.52
CA ALA A 17 10.24 14.42 -0.81
C ALA A 17 10.59 13.10 -0.13
N GLY A 18 9.68 12.58 0.70
CA GLY A 18 9.89 11.38 1.49
C GLY A 18 10.44 10.25 0.62
N THR A 19 11.51 9.63 1.09
CA THR A 19 12.10 8.42 0.52
C THR A 19 11.19 7.24 0.82
N GLY A 20 9.98 7.25 0.28
CA GLY A 20 9.08 6.11 0.34
C GLY A 20 9.19 5.30 -0.95
N GLU A 21 9.26 3.98 -0.82
CA GLU A 21 9.23 3.08 -1.97
C GLU A 21 7.97 3.36 -2.81
N PRO A 22 8.08 3.50 -4.14
CA PRO A 22 6.93 3.77 -4.98
C PRO A 22 5.95 2.60 -4.91
N ARG A 23 4.66 2.92 -4.93
CA ARG A 23 3.62 1.88 -5.00
C ARG A 23 3.80 1.06 -6.29
N PRO A 24 3.84 -0.29 -6.21
CA PRO A 24 3.93 -1.14 -7.38
C PRO A 24 2.67 -1.02 -8.25
N LEU A 25 2.89 -1.04 -9.55
CA LEU A 25 1.87 -1.15 -10.57
C LEU A 25 1.48 -2.63 -10.79
N PRO A 26 0.29 -2.87 -11.33
CA PRO A 26 -0.14 -4.20 -11.77
C PRO A 26 0.86 -4.99 -12.58
N ASP A 27 1.53 -4.32 -13.51
CA ASP A 27 2.41 -4.95 -14.49
C ASP A 27 3.76 -5.32 -13.84
N ASP A 28 4.07 -4.74 -12.67
CA ASP A 28 5.27 -5.06 -11.90
C ASP A 28 5.14 -6.39 -11.15
N VAL A 29 3.95 -7.02 -11.10
CA VAL A 29 3.72 -8.26 -10.33
C VAL A 29 4.10 -9.48 -11.18
N GLN A 30 5.23 -10.10 -10.86
CA GLN A 30 5.69 -11.32 -11.50
C GLN A 30 5.04 -12.58 -10.89
N GLU A 31 5.00 -12.65 -9.56
CA GLU A 31 4.42 -13.78 -8.82
C GLU A 31 3.46 -13.28 -7.74
N PHE A 32 2.32 -13.95 -7.59
CA PHE A 32 1.37 -13.70 -6.52
C PHE A 32 1.13 -14.97 -5.72
N VAL A 33 1.33 -14.88 -4.40
CA VAL A 33 1.09 -15.98 -3.47
C VAL A 33 0.21 -15.50 -2.33
N ALA A 34 -0.89 -16.20 -2.09
CA ALA A 34 -1.74 -16.02 -0.93
C ALA A 34 -1.38 -17.03 0.16
N ASP A 35 -1.25 -16.56 1.39
CA ASP A 35 -1.06 -17.42 2.55
C ASP A 35 -2.31 -18.30 2.75
N PRO A 36 -2.14 -19.53 3.27
CA PRO A 36 -3.27 -20.39 3.58
C PRO A 36 -4.17 -19.75 4.64
N VAL A 37 -5.48 -19.93 4.48
CA VAL A 37 -6.44 -19.45 5.49
C VAL A 37 -6.34 -20.35 6.73
N PRO A 38 -6.14 -19.79 7.94
CA PRO A 38 -6.06 -20.56 9.16
C PRO A 38 -7.33 -21.40 9.38
N GLU A 39 -7.17 -22.64 9.85
CA GLU A 39 -8.32 -23.52 10.15
C GLU A 39 -9.23 -22.95 11.25
N SER A 40 -8.65 -22.17 12.17
CA SER A 40 -9.34 -21.47 13.26
C SER A 40 -10.18 -20.28 12.80
N MET A 41 -10.14 -19.92 11.52
CA MET A 41 -10.92 -18.84 10.94
C MET A 41 -12.43 -19.11 11.09
N PRO A 42 -13.25 -18.14 11.54
CA PRO A 42 -14.70 -18.30 11.54
C PRO A 42 -15.25 -18.59 10.14
N ASP A 43 -16.26 -19.45 10.04
CA ASP A 43 -16.82 -19.89 8.75
C ASP A 43 -17.28 -18.72 7.88
N THR A 44 -17.86 -17.68 8.47
CA THR A 44 -18.28 -16.43 7.77
C THR A 44 -17.16 -15.76 6.99
N PHE A 45 -15.90 -16.00 7.36
CA PHE A 45 -14.74 -15.44 6.66
C PHE A 45 -14.00 -16.47 5.81
N LYS A 46 -14.21 -17.78 5.95
CA LYS A 46 -13.40 -18.80 5.23
C LYS A 46 -13.45 -18.64 3.71
N ASP A 47 -14.58 -18.18 3.19
CA ASP A 47 -14.84 -18.00 1.76
C ASP A 47 -14.24 -16.71 1.18
N PHE A 48 -13.88 -15.74 2.02
CA PHE A 48 -13.13 -14.58 1.57
C PHE A 48 -11.74 -15.03 1.12
N LYS A 49 -11.41 -14.82 -0.15
CA LYS A 49 -10.10 -15.12 -0.75
C LYS A 49 -9.65 -13.89 -1.54
N VAL A 50 -8.34 -13.79 -1.74
CA VAL A 50 -7.74 -12.79 -2.62
C VAL A 50 -7.02 -13.54 -3.72
N THR A 51 -7.48 -13.38 -4.96
CA THR A 51 -6.79 -13.91 -6.13
C THR A 51 -5.79 -12.89 -6.67
N ALA A 52 -4.90 -13.32 -7.56
CA ALA A 52 -3.99 -12.41 -8.26
C ALA A 52 -4.78 -11.31 -9.01
N LYS A 53 -5.92 -11.65 -9.61
CA LYS A 53 -6.79 -10.68 -10.29
C LYS A 53 -7.35 -9.62 -9.34
N ASP A 54 -7.76 -10.03 -8.14
CA ASP A 54 -8.27 -9.11 -7.12
C ASP A 54 -7.15 -8.18 -6.63
N PHE A 55 -5.95 -8.73 -6.43
CA PHE A 55 -4.77 -7.95 -6.04
C PHE A 55 -4.41 -6.90 -7.10
N THR A 56 -4.39 -7.27 -8.38
CA THR A 56 -4.21 -6.32 -9.49
C THR A 56 -5.30 -5.23 -9.49
N ALA A 57 -6.56 -5.58 -9.23
CA ALA A 57 -7.64 -4.60 -9.14
C ALA A 57 -7.44 -3.64 -7.95
N ILE A 58 -6.91 -4.13 -6.82
CA ILE A 58 -6.52 -3.30 -5.67
C ILE A 58 -5.41 -2.33 -6.07
N LEU A 59 -4.35 -2.80 -6.72
CA LEU A 59 -3.25 -1.95 -7.18
C LEU A 59 -3.72 -0.82 -8.12
N ARG A 60 -4.75 -1.07 -8.94
CA ARG A 60 -5.33 -0.04 -9.84
C ARG A 60 -6.30 0.91 -9.14
N GLY A 61 -7.20 0.36 -8.32
CA GLY A 61 -8.41 1.07 -7.89
C GLY A 61 -8.34 1.66 -6.48
N TYR A 62 -7.47 1.13 -5.62
CA TYR A 62 -7.41 1.61 -4.24
C TYR A 62 -6.60 2.90 -4.15
N VAL A 63 -6.98 3.76 -3.21
CA VAL A 63 -6.34 5.04 -2.95
C VAL A 63 -5.40 4.90 -1.76
N GLU A 64 -4.21 5.47 -1.87
CA GLU A 64 -3.27 5.54 -0.76
C GLU A 64 -3.73 6.57 0.28
N VAL A 65 -3.60 6.21 1.56
CA VAL A 65 -3.95 7.06 2.69
C VAL A 65 -2.87 6.98 3.77
N ASP A 66 -2.81 7.98 4.62
CA ASP A 66 -1.98 7.89 5.83
C ASP A 66 -2.47 6.80 6.80
N LYS A 67 -1.55 6.31 7.63
CA LYS A 67 -1.81 5.24 8.61
C LYS A 67 -2.93 5.60 9.61
N PRO A 68 -2.99 6.82 10.21
CA PRO A 68 -4.11 7.21 11.06
C PRO A 68 -5.47 7.06 10.36
N ARG A 69 -5.61 7.56 9.13
CA ARG A 69 -6.84 7.46 8.33
C ARG A 69 -7.19 6.00 8.03
N TRP A 70 -6.21 5.16 7.72
CA TRP A 70 -6.41 3.72 7.54
C TRP A 70 -6.93 3.05 8.82
N LEU A 71 -6.33 3.36 9.99
CA LEU A 71 -6.77 2.86 11.29
C LEU A 71 -8.15 3.36 11.68
N HIS A 72 -8.54 4.59 11.35
CA HIS A 72 -9.90 5.09 11.59
C HIS A 72 -10.97 4.40 10.73
N ARG A 73 -10.58 3.82 9.59
CA ARG A 73 -11.45 2.97 8.78
C ARG A 73 -11.50 1.52 9.27
N THR A 74 -10.84 1.19 10.40
CA THR A 74 -10.82 -0.16 10.96
C THR A 74 -12.23 -0.72 11.10
N SER A 75 -12.52 -1.71 10.26
CA SER A 75 -13.77 -2.45 10.27
C SER A 75 -13.68 -3.61 11.26
N HIS A 76 -14.81 -3.96 11.88
CA HIS A 76 -14.99 -5.08 12.82
C HIS A 76 -14.66 -6.46 12.20
N VAL A 77 -14.33 -6.50 10.90
CA VAL A 77 -13.99 -7.69 10.11
C VAL A 77 -12.49 -7.93 9.96
N ALA A 78 -11.64 -7.28 10.78
CA ALA A 78 -10.19 -7.53 10.79
C ALA A 78 -9.80 -9.00 11.01
N PHE A 79 -10.68 -9.78 11.64
CA PHE A 79 -10.51 -11.23 11.77
C PHE A 79 -10.46 -11.96 10.42
N GLY A 80 -11.04 -11.39 9.37
CA GLY A 80 -11.07 -11.94 8.03
C GLY A 80 -9.89 -11.50 7.14
N ASP A 81 -8.86 -10.85 7.69
CA ASP A 81 -7.70 -10.40 6.92
C ASP A 81 -7.09 -11.56 6.10
N ARG A 82 -6.64 -11.24 4.90
CA ARG A 82 -5.90 -12.13 4.02
C ARG A 82 -4.53 -11.56 3.78
N THR A 83 -3.54 -12.42 3.83
CA THR A 83 -2.15 -12.04 3.65
C THR A 83 -1.49 -12.91 2.60
N GLY A 84 -0.31 -12.49 2.20
CA GLY A 84 0.56 -13.24 1.33
C GLY A 84 1.75 -12.38 0.96
N HIS A 85 2.37 -12.75 -0.15
CA HIS A 85 3.44 -11.99 -0.74
C HIS A 85 3.30 -11.91 -2.26
N VAL A 86 3.99 -10.95 -2.84
CA VAL A 86 4.24 -10.91 -4.29
C VAL A 86 5.71 -10.70 -4.54
N ILE A 87 6.19 -11.28 -5.64
CA ILE A 87 7.52 -10.98 -6.19
C ILE A 87 7.31 -10.00 -7.32
N LEU A 88 7.98 -8.85 -7.23
CA LEU A 88 7.98 -7.83 -8.26
C LEU A 88 8.97 -8.18 -9.38
N GLU A 89 8.85 -7.56 -10.56
CA GLU A 89 9.75 -7.79 -11.70
C GLU A 89 11.23 -7.56 -11.36
N GLU A 90 11.52 -6.60 -10.47
CA GLU A 90 12.87 -6.31 -9.99
C GLU A 90 13.39 -7.31 -8.94
N GLY A 91 12.59 -8.34 -8.61
CA GLY A 91 12.91 -9.39 -7.65
C GLY A 91 12.58 -9.04 -6.21
N GLU A 92 12.01 -7.86 -5.94
CA GLU A 92 11.59 -7.46 -4.62
C GLU A 92 10.42 -8.31 -4.12
N ASN A 93 10.51 -8.77 -2.88
CA ASN A 93 9.45 -9.52 -2.22
C ASN A 93 8.72 -8.61 -1.23
N ILE A 94 7.49 -8.25 -1.56
CA ILE A 94 6.65 -7.43 -0.68
C ILE A 94 5.55 -8.29 -0.07
N ARG A 95 5.22 -8.00 1.19
CA ARG A 95 4.08 -8.62 1.86
C ARG A 95 2.84 -7.78 1.63
N TRP A 96 1.70 -8.43 1.57
CA TRP A 96 0.42 -7.73 1.45
C TRP A 96 -0.58 -8.21 2.50
N LEU A 97 -1.51 -7.32 2.80
CA LEU A 97 -2.73 -7.64 3.54
C LEU A 97 -3.92 -7.01 2.83
N VAL A 98 -5.01 -7.76 2.74
CA VAL A 98 -6.32 -7.27 2.32
C VAL A 98 -7.34 -7.64 3.38
N ARG A 99 -8.06 -6.65 3.86
CA ARG A 99 -9.14 -6.78 4.84
C ARG A 99 -10.48 -6.77 4.11
N PRO A 100 -11.43 -7.65 4.49
CA PRO A 100 -12.81 -7.54 4.05
C PRO A 100 -13.36 -6.12 4.29
N GLY A 101 -14.12 -5.56 3.37
CA GLY A 101 -14.59 -4.17 3.49
C GLY A 101 -13.63 -3.11 2.94
N GLY A 102 -12.58 -3.53 2.22
CA GLY A 102 -11.87 -2.65 1.29
C GLY A 102 -10.72 -1.87 1.92
N LEU A 103 -9.99 -2.46 2.86
CA LEU A 103 -8.70 -1.91 3.31
C LEU A 103 -7.59 -2.86 2.88
N ALA A 104 -6.43 -2.32 2.54
CA ALA A 104 -5.25 -3.12 2.25
C ALA A 104 -3.99 -2.40 2.73
N TRP A 105 -2.89 -3.13 2.85
CA TRP A 105 -1.56 -2.53 2.91
C TRP A 105 -0.54 -3.37 2.16
N LEU A 106 0.52 -2.73 1.72
CA LEU A 106 1.73 -3.33 1.17
C LEU A 106 2.88 -3.05 2.14
N GLU A 107 3.73 -4.02 2.42
CA GLU A 107 4.90 -3.89 3.29
C GLU A 107 6.15 -4.31 2.53
N PHE A 108 7.09 -3.38 2.42
CA PHE A 108 8.37 -3.58 1.75
C PHE A 108 9.40 -4.23 2.68
N PRO A 109 10.49 -4.80 2.15
CA PRO A 109 11.54 -5.42 2.97
C PRO A 109 12.13 -4.54 4.08
N GLY A 110 12.10 -3.21 3.90
CA GLY A 110 12.52 -2.23 4.92
C GLY A 110 11.50 -1.98 6.04
N GLY A 111 10.33 -2.62 6.01
CA GLY A 111 9.23 -2.41 6.96
C GLY A 111 8.37 -1.18 6.66
N GLU A 112 8.67 -0.46 5.59
CA GLU A 112 7.79 0.60 5.07
C GLU A 112 6.44 0.01 4.65
N LYS A 113 5.36 0.75 4.96
CA LYS A 113 4.01 0.33 4.62
C LYS A 113 3.25 1.39 3.84
N ILE A 114 2.72 0.99 2.68
CA ILE A 114 1.73 1.76 1.94
C ILE A 114 0.35 1.28 2.39
N SER A 115 -0.46 2.21 2.92
CA SER A 115 -1.82 1.93 3.39
C SER A 115 -2.84 2.32 2.33
N LEU A 116 -3.72 1.38 1.97
CA LEU A 116 -4.64 1.49 0.85
C LEU A 116 -6.09 1.35 1.33
N VAL A 117 -7.00 2.11 0.72
CA VAL A 117 -8.44 1.97 0.91
C VAL A 117 -9.15 1.87 -0.45
N CYS A 118 -10.20 1.08 -0.52
CA CYS A 118 -11.09 1.05 -1.67
C CYS A 118 -11.61 2.47 -1.87
N GLY A 119 -11.28 3.07 -3.02
CA GLY A 119 -11.83 4.36 -3.36
C GLY A 119 -13.34 4.21 -3.46
N GLU A 120 -14.10 5.00 -2.71
CA GLU A 120 -15.47 5.28 -3.12
C GLU A 120 -15.37 5.78 -4.56
N THR A 121 -15.95 5.06 -5.52
CA THR A 121 -16.27 5.64 -6.83
C THR A 121 -17.01 6.93 -6.51
N LYS A 122 -16.35 8.05 -6.75
CA LYS A 122 -16.97 9.37 -6.64
C LYS A 122 -18.27 9.29 -7.46
N PRO A 123 -19.44 9.65 -6.90
CA PRO A 123 -20.70 9.60 -7.64
C PRO A 123 -20.63 10.45 -8.92
#